data_AF-A0A523SMF5-F1
#
_entry.id   AF-A0A523SMF5-F1
#
_cell.length_a   1.000
_cell.length_b   1.000
_cell.length_c   1.000
_cell.angle_alpha   90.00
_cell.angle_beta   90.00
_cell.angle_gamma   90.00
#
_symmetry.space_group_name_H-M   'P 1'
#
loop_
_entity.id
_entity.type
_entity.pdbx_description
1 polymer ?
#
loop_
_entity_poly.entity_id
_entity_poly.type
_entity_poly.pdbx_seq_one_letter_code
_entity_poly.pdbx_strand_id
1 'polypeptide(L)' 'NKYGIQVIAIKELIPEKTTFVPKSDFVIKDSDILIIMGEEKQLEKLNKL' A
#
# COMPACT_ATOMS: atom_id res chain seq x y z
N ASN A 1 0.02 -2.81 13.77
CA ASN A 1 0.47 -3.45 12.52
C ASN A 1 0.16 -4.94 12.61
N LYS A 2 -0.96 -5.40 12.03
CA LYS A 2 -1.49 -6.77 12.21
C LYS A 2 -0.89 -7.81 11.26
N TYR A 3 -0.31 -7.35 10.14
CA TYR A 3 0.22 -8.21 9.07
C TYR A 3 1.74 -8.10 8.90
N GLY A 4 2.42 -7.27 9.69
CA GLY A 4 3.85 -7.00 9.51
C GLY A 4 4.18 -6.25 8.21
N ILE A 5 3.18 -5.62 7.59
CA ILE A 5 3.27 -4.86 6.34
C ILE A 5 2.82 -3.44 6.64
N GLN A 6 3.56 -2.46 6.14
CA GLN A 6 3.29 -1.04 6.26
C GLN A 6 3.22 -0.41 4.86
N VAL A 7 2.18 0.38 4.62
CA VAL A 7 2.06 1.19 3.42
C VAL A 7 2.90 2.46 3.59
N ILE A 8 3.80 2.70 2.65
CA ILE A 8 4.75 3.83 2.69
C ILE A 8 4.26 4.96 1.80
N ALA A 9 3.66 4.61 0.66
CA ALA A 9 3.11 5.56 -0.28
C ALA A 9 1.99 4.95 -1.12
N ILE A 10 1.14 5.83 -1.65
CA ILE A 10 0.05 5.51 -2.57
C ILE A 10 0.17 6.45 -3.75
N LYS A 11 0.26 5.90 -4.96
CA LYS A 11 0.29 6.67 -6.21
C LYS A 11 -1.06 6.53 -6.92
N GLU A 12 -1.84 7.60 -6.89
CA GLU A 12 -3.03 7.78 -7.71
C GLU A 12 -2.57 8.13 -9.14
N LEU A 13 -3.10 7.43 -10.14
CA LEU A 13 -2.74 7.68 -11.55
C LEU A 13 -3.55 8.83 -12.16
N ILE A 14 -4.80 9.03 -11.73
CA ILE A 14 -5.73 10.02 -12.30
C ILE A 14 -6.54 10.69 -11.18
N PRO A 15 -6.29 11.96 -10.84
CA PRO A 15 -5.12 12.75 -11.28
C PRO A 15 -3.81 12.16 -10.73
N GLU A 16 -2.68 12.42 -11.40
CA GLU A 16 -1.39 11.93 -10.92
C GLU A 16 -1.05 12.59 -9.58
N LYS A 17 -1.06 11.80 -8.51
CA LYS A 17 -0.81 12.27 -7.16
C LYS A 17 -0.17 11.17 -6.33
N THR A 18 0.89 11.51 -5.61
CA THR A 18 1.55 10.58 -4.68
C THR A 18 1.31 11.05 -3.25
N THR A 19 0.72 10.19 -2.42
CA THR A 19 0.51 10.41 -0.99
C THR A 19 1.49 9.57 -0.21
N PHE A 20 2.39 10.21 0.54
CA PHE A 20 3.36 9.54 1.42
C PHE A 20 2.79 9.40 2.83
N VAL A 21 3.12 8.30 3.50
CA VAL A 21 2.68 7.98 4.87
C VAL A 21 1.16 8.18 5.00
N PRO A 22 0.36 7.39 4.26
CA PRO A 22 -1.08 7.54 4.28
C PRO A 22 -1.58 7.38 5.72
N LYS A 23 -2.55 8.22 6.09
CA LYS A 23 -3.25 8.08 7.36
C LYS A 23 -4.03 6.76 7.37
N SER A 24 -4.33 6.27 8.57
CA SER A 24 -5.04 4.99 8.77
C SER A 24 -6.46 4.95 8.18
N ASP A 25 -7.04 6.12 7.87
CA ASP A 25 -8.36 6.31 7.27
C ASP A 25 -8.33 6.48 5.74
N PHE A 26 -7.17 6.27 5.09
CA PHE A 26 -7.04 6.43 3.65
C PHE A 26 -7.83 5.33 2.89
N VAL A 27 -8.72 5.76 1.99
CA VAL A 27 -9.46 4.87 1.08
C VAL A 27 -8.71 4.76 -0.24
N ILE A 28 -8.25 3.55 -0.56
CA ILE A 28 -7.59 3.23 -1.84
C ILE A 28 -8.61 2.97 -2.94
N LYS A 29 -8.27 3.34 -4.18
CA LYS A 29 -9.02 2.99 -5.38
C LYS A 29 -8.34 1.83 -6.10
N ASP A 30 -9.10 1.11 -6.92
CA ASP A 30 -8.59 -0.04 -7.68
C ASP A 30 -7.46 0.35 -8.66
N SER A 31 -7.41 1.62 -9.09
CA SER A 31 -6.38 2.16 -9.99
C SER A 31 -5.10 2.60 -9.29
N ASP A 32 -5.05 2.56 -7.96
CA ASP A 32 -3.94 3.13 -7.20
C ASP A 32 -2.80 2.12 -7.05
N ILE A 33 -1.56 2.60 -7.20
CA ILE A 33 -0.38 1.79 -6.96
C ILE A 33 0.01 1.95 -5.49
N LEU A 34 -0.04 0.85 -4.74
CA LEU A 34 0.41 0.81 -3.35
C LEU A 34 1.90 0.46 -3.28
N ILE A 35 2.66 1.28 -2.55
CA ILE A 35 4.06 1.01 -2.21
C ILE A 35 4.08 0.56 -0.76
N ILE A 36 4.43 -0.72 -0.56
CA ILE A 36 4.41 -1.38 0.74
C ILE A 36 5.80 -1.87 1.14
N MET A 37 6.06 -1.93 2.45
CA MET A 37 7.27 -2.51 3.04
C MET A 37 6.85 -3.45 4.15
N GLY A 38 7.52 -4.59 4.23
CA GLY A 38 7.27 -5.58 5.27
C GLY A 38 8.27 -6.72 5.16
N GLU A 39 8.12 -7.70 6.05
CA GLU A 39 8.90 -8.93 5.96
C GLU A 39 8.55 -9.70 4.69
N GLU A 40 9.57 -10.25 4.02
CA GLU A 40 9.43 -11.04 2.78
C GLU A 40 8.36 -12.13 2.91
N LYS A 41 8.36 -12.89 4.01
CA LYS A 41 7.37 -13.93 4.30
C LYS A 41 5.92 -13.44 4.32
N GLN A 42 5.68 -12.16 4.66
CA GLN A 42 4.35 -11.57 4.67
C GLN A 42 3.99 -11.03 3.28
N LEU A 43 4.95 -10.44 2.57
CA LEU A 43 4.76 -10.01 1.18
C LEU A 43 4.45 -11.19 0.25
N GLU A 44 5.11 -12.34 0.44
CA GLU A 44 4.80 -13.56 -0.31
C GLU A 44 3.38 -14.08 -0.08
N LYS A 45 2.85 -13.96 1.14
CA LYS A 45 1.46 -14.34 1.42
C LYS A 45 0.48 -13.42 0.72
N LEU A 46 0.80 -12.12 0.63
CA LEU A 46 -0.03 -11.14 -0.07
C LEU A 46 -0.06 -11.40 -1.58
N ASN A 47 1.07 -11.76 -2.19
CA ASN A 47 1.15 -12.08 -3.63
C ASN A 47 0.44 -13.39 -4.02
N LYS A 48 0.11 -14.25 -3.06
CA LYS A 48 -0.56 -15.54 -3.28
C LYS A 48 -2.08 -15.47 -3.08
N LEU A 49 -2.61 -14.32 -2.65
CA LEU A 49 -4.05 -14.03 -2.54
C LEU A 49 -4.59 -13.56 -3.90
#